data_AF-A0A7K2X3H9-F1
#
_entry.id   AF-A0A7K2X3H9-F1
#
_cell.length_a   1.000
_cell.length_b   1.000
_cell.length_c   1.000
_cell.angle_alpha   90.00
_cell.angle_beta   90.00
_cell.angle_gamma   90.00
#
_symmetry.space_group_name_H-M   'P 1'
#
loop_
_entity.id
_entity.type
_entity.pdbx_description
1 polymer ?
#
loop_
_entity_poly.entity_id
_entity_poly.type
_entity_poly.pdbx_seq_one_letter_code
_entity_poly.pdbx_strand_id
1 'polypeptide(L)'
;MPRSSETLPSPTVAPPVDVLLRRHRHAGEPLACVPVTEGLLNRGFRLTTTRGTYFLKQHLDAATADRATVVRQHRATQRLHALGLPVAPPLADARGRTVAVVGGHCYALHP
;
A
#
# COMPACT_ATOMS: atom_id res chain seq x y z
N MET A 1 -12.96 -10.39 -38.08
CA MET A 1 -12.46 -10.44 -36.69
C MET A 1 -11.51 -9.28 -36.48
N PRO A 2 -11.93 -8.15 -35.87
CA PRO A 2 -10.97 -7.09 -35.55
C PRO A 2 -10.14 -7.53 -34.35
N ARG A 3 -8.82 -7.39 -34.45
CA ARG A 3 -7.87 -7.69 -33.38
C ARG A 3 -8.07 -6.70 -32.24
N SER A 4 -8.28 -7.20 -31.03
CA SER A 4 -8.27 -6.41 -29.80
C SER A 4 -6.95 -5.64 -29.71
N SER A 5 -7.04 -4.32 -29.60
CA SER A 5 -5.88 -3.47 -29.33
C SER A 5 -5.34 -3.81 -27.95
N GLU A 6 -4.12 -4.37 -27.89
CA GLU A 6 -3.37 -4.48 -26.66
C GLU A 6 -3.17 -3.07 -26.09
N THR A 7 -3.88 -2.79 -25.00
CA THR A 7 -3.63 -1.58 -24.21
C THR A 7 -2.26 -1.77 -23.57
N LEU A 8 -1.26 -1.03 -24.06
CA LEU A 8 0.05 -0.96 -23.43
C LEU A 8 -0.13 -0.63 -21.94
N PRO A 9 0.57 -1.30 -21.01
CA PRO A 9 0.47 -0.96 -19.60
C PRO A 9 0.86 0.51 -19.45
N SER A 10 -0.07 1.31 -18.90
CA SER A 10 0.20 2.71 -18.58
C SER A 10 1.47 2.80 -17.74
N PRO A 11 2.36 3.79 -17.97
CA PRO A 11 3.59 3.91 -17.21
C PRO A 11 3.28 3.87 -15.72
N THR A 12 3.93 2.96 -15.00
CA THR A 12 3.78 2.84 -13.55
C THR A 12 4.23 4.14 -12.92
N VAL A 13 3.29 5.00 -12.57
CA VAL A 13 3.57 6.22 -11.82
C VAL A 13 4.18 5.81 -10.48
N ALA A 14 5.36 6.34 -10.19
CA ALA A 14 6.03 6.10 -8.92
C ALA A 14 5.12 6.52 -7.76
N PRO A 15 5.03 5.73 -6.67
CA PRO A 15 4.17 6.07 -5.56
C PRO A 15 4.67 7.35 -4.85
N PRO A 16 3.79 8.09 -4.17
CA PRO A 16 4.14 9.35 -3.49
C PRO A 16 4.86 9.09 -2.16
N VAL A 17 6.03 8.45 -2.21
CA VAL A 17 6.77 7.93 -1.05
C VAL A 17 7.01 9.01 0.02
N ASP A 18 7.45 10.20 -0.38
CA ASP A 18 7.73 11.27 0.58
C ASP A 18 6.48 11.68 1.38
N VAL A 19 5.33 11.78 0.70
CA VAL A 19 4.05 12.12 1.36
C VAL A 19 3.66 11.03 2.35
N LEU A 20 3.88 9.77 2.00
CA LEU A 20 3.56 8.62 2.85
C LEU A 20 4.48 8.54 4.06
N LEU A 21 5.79 8.70 3.89
CA LEU A 21 6.77 8.66 4.98
C LEU A 21 6.67 9.89 5.90
N ARG A 22 6.21 11.04 5.39
CA ARG A 22 5.84 12.18 6.25
C ARG A 22 4.78 11.83 7.30
N ARG A 23 3.90 10.88 7.01
CA ARG A 23 2.86 10.39 7.94
C ARG A 23 3.38 9.28 8.85
N HIS A 24 4.32 8.47 8.35
CA HIS A 24 4.92 7.35 9.06
C HIS A 24 6.36 7.66 9.46
N ARG A 25 6.59 8.76 10.20
CA ARG A 25 7.95 9.21 10.56
C ARG A 25 8.81 8.14 11.25
N HIS A 26 8.18 7.23 11.99
CA HIS A 26 8.85 6.11 12.64
C HIS A 26 9.41 5.07 11.65
N ALA A 27 8.96 5.07 10.40
CA ALA A 27 9.48 4.24 9.32
C ALA A 27 10.76 4.82 8.68
N GLY A 28 11.25 5.98 9.10
CA GLY A 28 12.50 6.55 8.60
C GLY A 28 12.39 7.28 7.25
N GLU A 29 13.54 7.51 6.63
CA GLU A 29 13.70 8.23 5.37
C GLU A 29 13.86 7.24 4.20
N PRO A 30 13.36 7.57 3.00
CA PRO A 30 13.37 6.66 1.86
C PRO A 30 14.78 6.43 1.33
N LEU A 31 15.11 5.17 1.03
CA LEU A 31 16.36 4.77 0.35
C LEU A 31 16.10 4.18 -1.04
N ALA A 32 15.05 3.36 -1.18
CA ALA A 32 14.66 2.78 -2.47
C ALA A 32 13.17 2.41 -2.47
N CYS A 33 12.52 2.48 -3.62
CA CYS A 33 11.14 2.03 -3.81
C CYS A 33 11.01 1.28 -5.14
N VAL A 34 10.86 -0.03 -5.09
CA VAL A 34 10.89 -0.91 -6.28
C VAL A 34 9.54 -1.62 -6.42
N PRO A 35 8.93 -1.67 -7.61
CA PRO A 35 7.71 -2.45 -7.84
C PRO A 35 7.92 -3.94 -7.50
N VAL A 36 6.88 -4.56 -6.94
CA VAL A 36 6.80 -6.01 -6.73
C VAL A 36 5.89 -6.58 -7.81
N THR A 37 6.41 -7.50 -8.62
CA THR A 37 5.77 -7.99 -9.86
C THR A 37 4.59 -8.94 -9.65
N GLU A 38 4.26 -9.31 -8.40
CA GLU A 38 3.37 -10.44 -8.09
C GLU A 38 1.94 -10.02 -7.66
N GLY A 39 1.50 -8.80 -7.98
CA GLY A 39 0.18 -8.29 -7.57
C GLY A 39 -0.86 -8.26 -8.71
N LEU A 40 -1.92 -9.07 -8.61
CA LEU A 40 -3.05 -9.04 -9.57
C LEU A 40 -4.07 -7.92 -9.28
N LEU A 41 -4.29 -7.61 -7.99
CA LEU A 41 -5.38 -6.73 -7.55
C LEU A 41 -4.91 -5.37 -7.01
N ASN A 42 -3.61 -5.26 -6.73
CA ASN A 42 -3.01 -4.09 -6.11
C ASN A 42 -1.62 -3.87 -6.70
N ARG A 43 -1.15 -2.62 -6.71
CA ARG A 43 0.26 -2.33 -6.98
C ARG A 43 1.04 -2.42 -5.68
N GLY A 44 1.98 -3.36 -5.65
CA GLY A 44 2.90 -3.55 -4.52
C GLY A 44 4.26 -2.93 -4.81
N PHE A 45 4.88 -2.36 -3.79
CA PHE A 45 6.24 -1.84 -3.84
C PHE A 45 7.02 -2.29 -2.61
N ARG A 46 8.28 -2.67 -2.80
CA ARG A 46 9.24 -2.82 -1.71
C ARG A 46 9.85 -1.45 -1.43
N LEU A 47 9.54 -0.90 -0.26
CA LEU A 47 10.06 0.38 0.22
C LEU A 47 11.16 0.14 1.24
N THR A 48 12.41 0.37 0.84
CA THR A 48 13.56 0.36 1.74
C THR A 48 13.75 1.76 2.33
N THR A 49 13.96 1.82 3.63
CA THR A 49 14.15 3.06 4.39
C THR A 49 15.37 2.95 5.32
N THR A 50 15.73 4.06 5.96
CA THR A 50 16.76 4.06 7.02
C THR A 50 16.40 3.26 8.27
N ARG A 51 15.14 2.79 8.42
CA ARG A 51 14.65 2.09 9.61
C ARG A 51 14.12 0.68 9.34
N GLY A 52 14.13 0.24 8.08
CA GLY A 52 13.67 -1.08 7.69
C GLY A 52 13.19 -1.15 6.25
N THR A 53 12.71 -2.33 5.88
CA THR A 53 12.06 -2.56 4.60
C THR A 53 10.58 -2.81 4.85
N TYR A 54 9.74 -2.20 4.04
CA TYR A 54 8.29 -2.26 4.17
C TYR A 54 7.66 -2.64 2.84
N PHE A 55 6.48 -3.23 2.90
CA PHE A 55 5.64 -3.40 1.72
C PHE A 55 4.64 -2.23 1.62
N LEU A 56 4.78 -1.42 0.57
CA LEU A 56 3.83 -0.37 0.24
C LEU A 56 2.80 -0.90 -0.76
N LYS A 57 1.53 -0.85 -0.35
CA LYS A 57 0.39 -1.30 -1.14
C LYS A 57 -0.41 -0.10 -1.63
N GLN A 58 -0.69 -0.03 -2.93
CA GLN A 58 -1.69 0.84 -3.53
C GLN A 58 -2.92 0.03 -3.91
N HIS A 59 -4.08 0.43 -3.41
CA HIS A 59 -5.36 -0.19 -3.73
C HIS A 59 -5.90 0.33 -5.07
N LEU A 60 -6.22 -0.58 -6.00
CA LEU A 60 -6.65 -0.23 -7.36
C LEU A 60 -8.07 -0.68 -7.71
N ASP A 61 -8.49 -1.83 -7.22
CA ASP A 61 -9.79 -2.41 -7.55
C ASP A 61 -10.93 -1.53 -7.00
N ALA A 62 -11.75 -0.98 -7.87
CA ALA A 62 -12.81 -0.03 -7.50
C ALA A 62 -13.82 -0.59 -6.48
N ALA A 63 -14.07 -1.91 -6.48
CA ALA A 63 -14.97 -2.55 -5.53
C ALA A 63 -14.35 -2.67 -4.13
N THR A 64 -13.02 -2.57 -4.00
CA THR A 64 -12.31 -2.77 -2.72
C THR A 64 -11.39 -1.63 -2.31
N ALA A 65 -11.17 -0.63 -3.17
CA ALA A 65 -10.25 0.48 -2.95
C ALA A 65 -10.87 1.67 -2.20
N ASP A 66 -12.19 1.67 -1.99
CA ASP A 66 -12.85 2.65 -1.11
C ASP A 66 -12.19 2.66 0.28
N ARG A 67 -11.92 3.86 0.79
CA ARG A 67 -11.27 4.09 2.08
C ARG A 67 -11.98 3.37 3.23
N ALA A 68 -13.31 3.39 3.28
CA ALA A 68 -14.05 2.77 4.38
C ALA A 68 -13.89 1.24 4.37
N THR A 69 -13.89 0.65 3.18
CA THR A 69 -13.64 -0.76 2.95
C THR A 69 -12.23 -1.17 3.33
N VAL A 70 -11.21 -0.42 2.89
CA VAL A 70 -9.81 -0.68 3.27
C VAL A 70 -9.64 -0.57 4.79
N VAL A 71 -10.21 0.45 5.44
CA VAL A 71 -10.16 0.59 6.91
C VAL A 71 -10.82 -0.60 7.62
N ARG A 72 -11.95 -1.11 7.12
CA ARG A 72 -12.62 -2.29 7.68
C ARG A 72 -11.72 -3.53 7.56
N GLN A 73 -11.12 -3.76 6.39
CA GLN A 73 -10.18 -4.86 6.16
C GLN A 73 -8.98 -4.75 7.11
N HIS A 74 -8.39 -3.56 7.25
CA HIS A 74 -7.27 -3.31 8.15
C HIS A 74 -7.59 -3.65 9.61
N ARG A 75 -8.78 -3.25 10.09
CA ARG A 75 -9.25 -3.62 11.43
C ARG A 75 -9.38 -5.12 11.61
N ALA A 76 -9.84 -5.84 10.58
CA ALA A 76 -9.89 -7.29 10.61
C ALA A 76 -8.47 -7.88 10.72
N THR A 77 -7.53 -7.45 9.86
CA THR A 77 -6.13 -7.90 9.90
C THR A 77 -5.47 -7.62 11.26
N GLN A 78 -5.69 -6.44 11.84
CA GLN A 78 -5.17 -6.10 13.17
C GLN A 78 -5.72 -7.01 14.26
N ARG A 79 -7.01 -7.35 14.22
CA ARG A 79 -7.62 -8.29 15.18
C ARG A 79 -7.07 -9.70 15.01
N LEU A 80 -6.88 -10.18 13.78
CA LEU A 80 -6.26 -11.47 13.50
C LEU A 80 -4.83 -11.51 14.04
N HIS A 81 -4.04 -10.45 13.82
CA HIS A 81 -2.70 -10.32 14.39
C HIS A 81 -2.71 -10.34 15.92
N ALA A 82 -3.65 -9.62 16.56
CA ALA A 82 -3.79 -9.61 18.01
C ALA A 82 -4.15 -10.99 18.60
N LEU A 83 -4.74 -11.88 17.80
CA LEU A 83 -5.00 -13.28 18.15
C LEU A 83 -3.80 -14.21 17.87
N GLY A 84 -2.67 -13.68 17.40
CA GLY A 84 -1.46 -14.46 17.10
C GLY A 84 -1.46 -15.16 15.74
N LEU A 85 -2.40 -14.81 14.84
CA LEU A 85 -2.40 -15.37 13.49
C LEU A 85 -1.27 -14.75 12.64
N PRO A 86 -0.67 -15.51 11.71
CA PRO A 86 0.47 -15.08 10.90
C PRO A 86 0.02 -14.14 9.77
N VAL A 87 -0.35 -12.92 10.12
CA VAL A 87 -0.75 -11.85 9.19
C VAL A 87 0.11 -10.61 9.41
N ALA A 88 0.33 -9.82 8.35
CA ALA A 88 1.07 -8.56 8.43
C ALA A 88 0.11 -7.38 8.62
N PRO A 89 -0.11 -6.88 9.85
CA PRO A 89 -1.00 -5.76 10.08
C PRO A 89 -0.44 -4.48 9.41
N PRO A 90 -1.32 -3.60 8.90
CA PRO A 90 -0.88 -2.33 8.34
C PRO A 90 -0.28 -1.45 9.45
N LEU A 91 0.82 -0.78 9.12
CA LEU A 91 1.48 0.20 9.97
C LEU A 91 0.58 1.43 10.12
N ALA A 92 0.40 1.89 11.35
CA ALA A 92 -0.41 3.06 11.65
C ALA A 92 0.44 4.34 11.62
N ASP A 93 -0.11 5.44 11.12
CA ASP A 93 0.52 6.77 11.20
C ASP A 93 0.50 7.30 12.65
N ALA A 94 1.13 8.46 12.88
CA ALA A 94 1.17 9.10 14.20
C ALA A 94 -0.21 9.43 14.82
N ARG A 95 -1.30 9.33 14.04
CA ARG A 95 -2.69 9.52 14.49
C ARG A 95 -3.46 8.21 14.56
N GLY A 96 -2.78 7.06 14.47
CA GLY A 96 -3.40 5.73 14.49
C GLY A 96 -4.10 5.34 13.18
N ARG A 97 -3.95 6.12 12.09
CA ARG A 97 -4.62 5.82 10.82
C ARG A 97 -3.76 4.91 9.97
N THR A 98 -4.38 3.91 9.38
CA THR A 98 -3.69 2.87 8.58
C THR A 98 -3.83 3.06 7.07
N VAL A 99 -4.59 4.08 6.63
CA VAL A 99 -4.84 4.36 5.20
C VAL A 99 -4.50 5.81 4.89
N ALA A 100 -3.60 5.99 3.93
CA ALA A 100 -3.29 7.28 3.34
C ALA A 100 -4.01 7.42 1.99
N VAL A 101 -4.79 8.49 1.83
CA VAL A 101 -5.35 8.86 0.51
C VAL A 101 -4.45 9.94 -0.08
N VAL A 102 -3.88 9.68 -1.25
CA VAL A 102 -3.00 10.60 -1.98
C VAL A 102 -3.36 10.52 -3.47
N GLY A 103 -3.64 11.66 -4.12
CA GLY A 103 -4.02 11.67 -5.53
C GLY A 103 -5.26 10.83 -5.85
N GLY A 104 -6.21 10.71 -4.91
CA GLY A 104 -7.41 9.88 -5.07
C GLY A 104 -7.22 8.38 -4.83
N HIS A 105 -5.99 7.91 -4.59
CA HIS A 105 -5.70 6.50 -4.35
C HIS A 105 -5.45 6.20 -2.87
N CYS A 106 -5.90 5.03 -2.42
CA CYS A 106 -5.63 4.51 -1.08
C CYS A 106 -4.29 3.77 -1.05
N TYR A 107 -3.48 4.09 -0.05
CA TYR A 107 -2.18 3.47 0.22
C TYR A 107 -2.10 2.95 1.65
N ALA A 108 -1.38 1.84 1.83
CA ALA A 108 -1.10 1.21 3.11
C ALA A 108 0.36 0.74 3.17
N LEU A 109 0.99 0.89 4.33
CA LEU A 109 2.34 0.38 4.59
C LEU A 109 2.23 -0.85 5.48
N HIS A 110 3.01 -1.89 5.19
CA HIS A 110 3.07 -3.13 5.96
C HIS A 110 4.54 -3.42 6.35
N PRO A 111 4.79 -3.97 7.54
CA PRO A 111 6.12 -4.40 7.96
C PRO A 111 6.62 -5.59 7.13
#